data_AF-A0A7J8QGU2-F1
#
_entry.id   AF-A0A7J8QGU2-F1
#
_cell.length_a   1.000
_cell.length_b   1.000
_cell.length_c   1.000
_cell.angle_alpha   90.00
_cell.angle_beta   90.00
_cell.angle_gamma   90.00
#
_symmetry.space_group_name_H-M   'P 1'
#
loop_
_entity.id
_entity.type
_entity.pdbx_description
1 polymer ?
#
loop_
_entity_poly.entity_id
_entity_poly.type
_entity_poly.pdbx_seq_one_letter_code
_entity_poly.pdbx_strand_id
1 'polypeptide(L)'
;RYNTALVCHRWCYLACHPRLWLRVDRSVQDFSEPGVFPNIEEAVSAARPGDTILIAAGGSHLASNIQIKKPLCLIGGGELPDETTVICLRGSDSALEFLSTCKLTNLTVKAELGCCLLHRSGRLIIDECILQCESNPLDYLSCPIMSTAGSGVFPSNLKSDGDSISVSHTRIEGGAKAVLTSGDLALQQVRVIYARTSLYFWFDVGCR
;
A
#
# COMPACT_ATOMS: atom_id res chain seq x y z
N ARG A 1 -23.95 -26.51 -19.50
CA ARG A 1 -22.55 -26.28 -19.07
C ARG A 1 -22.28 -24.79 -19.18
N TYR A 2 -21.96 -24.10 -18.08
CA TYR A 2 -21.65 -22.67 -18.13
C TYR A 2 -20.31 -22.46 -18.85
N ASN A 3 -20.23 -21.46 -19.72
CA ASN A 3 -19.00 -21.10 -20.40
C ASN A 3 -18.07 -20.39 -19.40
N THR A 4 -17.10 -21.12 -18.87
CA THR A 4 -16.17 -20.68 -17.83
C THR A 4 -15.46 -19.38 -18.22
N ALA A 5 -15.07 -19.23 -19.49
CA ALA A 5 -14.43 -18.02 -19.98
C ALA A 5 -15.34 -16.79 -19.88
N LEU A 6 -16.62 -16.94 -20.19
CA LEU A 6 -17.59 -15.85 -20.16
C LEU A 6 -17.98 -15.47 -18.71
N VAL A 7 -18.01 -16.46 -17.81
CA VAL A 7 -18.18 -16.22 -16.37
C VAL A 7 -16.96 -15.49 -15.81
N CYS A 8 -15.74 -15.97 -16.09
CA CYS A 8 -14.52 -15.30 -15.66
C CYS A 8 -14.42 -13.87 -16.19
N HIS A 9 -14.72 -13.63 -17.46
CA HIS A 9 -14.72 -12.29 -18.04
C HIS A 9 -15.73 -11.37 -17.34
N ARG A 10 -16.94 -11.85 -17.07
CA ARG A 10 -17.97 -11.07 -16.36
C ARG A 10 -17.59 -10.78 -14.91
N TRP A 11 -16.93 -11.73 -14.25
CA TRP A 11 -16.41 -11.54 -12.90
C TRP A 11 -15.24 -10.55 -12.86
N CYS A 12 -14.28 -10.68 -13.78
CA CYS A 12 -13.20 -9.69 -13.94
C CYS A 12 -13.75 -8.30 -14.24
N TYR A 13 -14.77 -8.20 -15.11
CA TYR A 13 -15.44 -6.93 -15.35
C TYR A 13 -16.05 -6.37 -14.06
N LEU A 14 -16.86 -7.13 -13.32
CA LEU A 14 -17.48 -6.64 -12.09
C LEU A 14 -16.48 -6.30 -10.99
N ALA A 15 -15.38 -7.05 -10.86
CA ALA A 15 -14.35 -6.82 -9.86
C ALA A 15 -13.42 -5.65 -10.22
N CYS A 16 -13.15 -5.44 -11.52
CA CYS A 16 -12.10 -4.52 -11.96
C CYS A 16 -12.64 -3.29 -12.73
N HIS A 17 -13.95 -3.11 -12.88
CA HIS A 17 -14.46 -1.97 -13.64
C HIS A 17 -14.22 -0.65 -12.88
N PRO A 18 -13.56 0.35 -13.49
CA PRO A 18 -13.29 1.63 -12.82
C PRO A 18 -14.53 2.38 -12.30
N ARG A 19 -15.72 2.10 -12.83
CA ARG A 19 -16.99 2.70 -12.39
C ARG A 19 -17.52 2.14 -11.07
N LEU A 20 -16.98 1.02 -10.60
CA LEU A 20 -17.36 0.37 -9.34
C LEU A 20 -16.33 0.63 -8.24
N TRP A 21 -15.25 1.34 -8.56
CA TRP A 21 -14.21 1.68 -7.61
C TRP A 21 -14.65 2.85 -6.73
N LEU A 22 -14.26 2.77 -5.47
CA LEU A 22 -14.40 3.91 -4.57
C LEU A 22 -13.36 4.96 -4.96
N ARG A 23 -13.71 6.23 -4.89
CA ARG A 23 -12.83 7.33 -5.26
C ARG A 23 -12.54 8.19 -4.06
N VAL A 24 -11.28 8.53 -3.84
CA VAL A 24 -10.87 9.52 -2.84
C VAL A 24 -10.58 10.81 -3.57
N ASP A 25 -11.39 11.83 -3.32
CA ASP A 25 -11.21 13.16 -3.92
C ASP A 25 -11.41 14.23 -2.85
N ARG A 26 -10.33 14.96 -2.57
CA ARG A 26 -10.30 16.03 -1.57
C ARG A 26 -11.12 17.26 -1.96
N SER A 27 -11.42 17.43 -3.26
CA SER A 27 -12.14 18.59 -3.78
C SER A 27 -13.66 18.48 -3.59
N VAL A 28 -14.13 17.29 -3.19
CA VAL A 28 -15.55 17.01 -3.00
C VAL A 28 -15.99 17.55 -1.66
N GLN A 29 -16.72 18.67 -1.69
CA GLN A 29 -17.47 19.19 -0.54
C GLN A 29 -18.87 18.57 -0.43
N ASP A 30 -19.38 18.01 -1.53
CA ASP A 30 -20.74 17.46 -1.62
C ASP A 30 -20.72 15.93 -1.67
N PHE A 31 -21.25 15.29 -0.61
CA PHE A 31 -21.44 13.83 -0.50
C PHE A 31 -22.48 13.25 -1.49
N SER A 32 -22.78 13.95 -2.59
CA SER A 32 -23.87 13.60 -3.50
C SER A 32 -23.55 12.44 -4.44
N GLU A 33 -22.27 12.18 -4.72
CA GLU A 33 -21.86 11.08 -5.57
C GLU A 33 -21.60 9.80 -4.75
N PRO A 34 -22.39 8.73 -4.94
CA PRO A 34 -22.18 7.48 -4.21
C PRO A 34 -20.83 6.87 -4.58
N GLY A 35 -20.01 6.58 -3.57
CA GLY A 35 -18.70 5.95 -3.73
C GLY A 35 -17.53 6.93 -3.83
N VAL A 36 -17.76 8.24 -3.62
CA VAL A 36 -16.70 9.25 -3.53
C VAL A 36 -16.53 9.68 -2.07
N PHE A 37 -15.29 9.74 -1.60
CA PHE A 37 -14.93 10.04 -0.21
C PHE A 37 -13.90 11.18 -0.15
N PRO A 38 -13.96 12.04 0.89
CA PRO A 38 -13.05 13.16 1.05
C PRO A 38 -11.64 12.74 1.49
N ASN A 39 -11.49 11.57 2.11
CA ASN A 39 -10.22 11.07 2.64
C ASN A 39 -10.10 9.54 2.50
N ILE A 40 -8.86 9.05 2.62
CA ILE A 40 -8.53 7.62 2.46
C ILE A 40 -9.16 6.79 3.58
N GLU A 41 -9.21 7.32 4.80
CA GLU A 41 -9.74 6.61 5.97
C GLU A 41 -11.24 6.29 5.82
N GLU A 42 -12.04 7.25 5.39
CA GLU A 42 -13.47 7.07 5.10
C GLU A 42 -13.68 6.08 3.96
N ALA A 43 -12.91 6.17 2.88
CA ALA A 43 -12.98 5.19 1.79
C ALA A 43 -12.62 3.78 2.26
N VAL A 44 -11.56 3.64 3.06
CA VAL A 44 -11.18 2.35 3.67
C VAL A 44 -12.27 1.86 4.60
N SER A 45 -12.93 2.72 5.37
CA SER A 45 -14.03 2.32 6.27
C SER A 45 -15.24 1.79 5.48
N ALA A 46 -15.63 2.47 4.39
CA ALA A 46 -16.79 2.16 3.59
C ALA A 46 -16.58 0.98 2.62
N ALA A 47 -15.32 0.69 2.26
CA ALA A 47 -14.98 -0.38 1.34
C ALA A 47 -15.45 -1.76 1.80
N ARG A 48 -15.74 -2.64 0.86
CA ARG A 48 -15.98 -4.06 1.11
C ARG A 48 -14.68 -4.85 0.85
N PRO A 49 -14.52 -6.03 1.45
CA PRO A 49 -13.42 -6.92 1.11
C PRO A 49 -13.36 -7.18 -0.41
N GLY A 50 -12.22 -6.86 -1.02
CA GLY A 50 -11.97 -6.98 -2.46
C GLY A 50 -12.17 -5.70 -3.26
N ASP A 51 -12.65 -4.61 -2.64
CA ASP A 51 -12.86 -3.35 -3.33
C ASP A 51 -11.53 -2.67 -3.71
N THR A 52 -11.62 -1.85 -4.76
CA THR A 52 -10.54 -0.99 -5.22
C THR A 52 -10.86 0.46 -4.89
N ILE A 53 -9.89 1.15 -4.30
CA ILE A 53 -9.94 2.57 -3.95
C ILE A 53 -8.98 3.31 -4.88
N LEU A 54 -9.53 4.20 -5.71
CA LEU A 54 -8.81 5.08 -6.59
C LEU A 54 -8.58 6.43 -5.89
N ILE A 55 -7.33 6.78 -5.66
CA ILE A 55 -6.94 8.04 -5.00
C ILE A 55 -6.72 9.11 -6.06
N ALA A 56 -7.47 10.20 -6.03
CA ALA A 56 -7.36 11.26 -7.03
C ALA A 56 -5.96 11.86 -7.10
N ALA A 57 -5.51 12.15 -8.33
CA ALA A 57 -4.26 12.82 -8.63
C ALA A 57 -4.32 14.33 -8.33
N GLY A 58 -3.15 14.98 -8.38
CA GLY A 58 -3.04 16.43 -8.30
C GLY A 58 -3.01 16.98 -6.87
N GLY A 59 -2.61 16.16 -5.89
CA GLY A 59 -2.50 16.61 -4.51
C GLY A 59 -1.90 15.60 -3.56
N SER A 60 -1.79 16.05 -2.32
CA SER A 60 -1.38 15.26 -1.17
C SER A 60 -2.57 14.89 -0.31
N HIS A 61 -2.64 13.61 0.05
CA HIS A 61 -3.64 13.01 0.92
C HIS A 61 -2.99 12.72 2.27
N LEU A 62 -3.54 13.26 3.35
CA LEU A 62 -3.03 12.99 4.68
C LEU A 62 -3.40 11.56 5.10
N ALA A 63 -2.42 10.81 5.58
CA ALA A 63 -2.64 9.49 6.18
C ALA A 63 -1.81 9.36 7.45
N SER A 64 -2.47 9.04 8.57
CA SER A 64 -1.82 8.78 9.85
C SER A 64 -2.42 7.50 10.43
N ASN A 65 -1.63 6.42 10.42
CA ASN A 65 -1.99 5.12 10.99
C ASN A 65 -3.31 4.52 10.45
N ILE A 66 -3.56 4.64 9.14
CA ILE A 66 -4.78 4.09 8.54
C ILE A 66 -4.71 2.56 8.54
N GLN A 67 -5.62 1.92 9.27
CA GLN A 67 -5.63 0.46 9.45
C GLN A 67 -6.48 -0.25 8.38
N ILE A 68 -5.83 -1.07 7.56
CA ILE A 68 -6.47 -1.83 6.50
C ILE A 68 -6.64 -3.29 6.95
N LYS A 69 -7.83 -3.56 7.50
CA LYS A 69 -8.21 -4.86 8.10
C LYS A 69 -8.91 -5.82 7.14
N LYS A 70 -9.19 -5.37 5.92
CA LYS A 70 -9.87 -6.14 4.88
C LYS A 70 -9.08 -6.04 3.58
N PRO A 71 -9.13 -7.06 2.73
CA PRO A 71 -8.34 -7.05 1.51
C PRO A 71 -8.81 -5.93 0.58
N LEU A 72 -7.87 -5.06 0.19
CA LEU A 72 -8.16 -3.88 -0.65
C LEU A 72 -7.07 -3.68 -1.70
N CYS A 73 -7.45 -3.03 -2.79
CA CYS A 73 -6.51 -2.51 -3.80
C CYS A 73 -6.53 -0.98 -3.74
N LEU A 74 -5.39 -0.37 -3.45
CA LEU A 74 -5.21 1.08 -3.45
C LEU A 74 -4.44 1.48 -4.70
N ILE A 75 -5.01 2.37 -5.52
CA ILE A 75 -4.45 2.79 -6.79
C ILE A 75 -4.37 4.32 -6.81
N GLY A 76 -3.21 4.89 -7.11
CA GLY A 76 -3.12 6.31 -7.43
C GLY A 76 -3.65 6.60 -8.83
N GLY A 77 -4.46 7.65 -8.93
CA GLY A 77 -5.17 8.03 -10.15
C GLY A 77 -4.36 8.89 -11.11
N GLY A 78 -3.08 9.16 -10.82
CA GLY A 78 -2.18 9.88 -11.70
C GLY A 78 -1.68 9.03 -12.88
N GLU A 79 -1.12 9.67 -13.91
CA GLU A 79 -0.37 8.93 -14.94
C GLU A 79 0.98 8.45 -14.41
N LEU A 80 1.52 9.17 -13.42
CA LEU A 80 2.77 8.85 -12.72
C LEU A 80 2.52 8.74 -11.21
N PRO A 81 3.30 7.92 -10.49
CA PRO A 81 3.13 7.76 -9.04
C PRO A 81 3.40 9.05 -8.25
N ASP A 82 4.17 9.98 -8.82
CA ASP A 82 4.48 11.31 -8.22
C ASP A 82 3.24 12.23 -8.16
N GLU A 83 2.21 11.98 -8.97
CA GLU A 83 1.01 12.83 -9.04
C GLU A 83 -0.02 12.52 -7.95
N THR A 84 0.11 11.36 -7.31
CA THR A 84 -0.73 10.94 -6.18
C THR A 84 0.16 10.70 -4.96
N THR A 85 0.16 11.66 -4.03
CA THR A 85 1.01 11.60 -2.83
C THR A 85 0.17 11.33 -1.59
N VAL A 86 0.58 10.36 -0.78
CA VAL A 86 0.05 10.06 0.55
C VAL A 86 1.11 10.48 1.56
N ILE A 87 0.79 11.45 2.40
CA ILE A 87 1.75 12.05 3.34
C ILE A 87 1.36 11.66 4.77
N CYS A 88 2.33 11.12 5.50
CA CYS A 88 2.26 10.93 6.95
C CYS A 88 3.14 11.98 7.63
N LEU A 89 2.50 12.92 8.29
CA LEU A 89 3.16 13.99 9.04
C LEU A 89 3.66 13.47 10.41
N ARG A 90 4.62 14.20 10.97
CA ARG A 90 5.34 13.95 12.23
C ARG A 90 4.54 13.17 13.28
N GLY A 91 5.08 12.03 13.69
CA GLY A 91 4.58 11.15 14.73
C GLY A 91 5.30 9.81 14.63
N SER A 92 5.18 8.95 15.65
CA SER A 92 5.69 7.57 15.59
C SER A 92 4.81 6.63 14.74
N ASP A 93 3.85 7.19 14.01
CA ASP A 93 2.84 6.46 13.28
C ASP A 93 3.34 6.05 11.89
N SER A 94 2.84 4.91 11.42
CA SER A 94 2.99 4.50 10.02
C SER A 94 1.93 5.17 9.14
N ALA A 95 2.21 5.46 7.87
CA ALA A 95 1.18 6.03 6.98
C ALA A 95 0.01 5.05 6.80
N LEU A 96 0.33 3.81 6.41
CA LEU A 96 -0.62 2.74 6.18
C LEU A 96 -0.23 1.48 6.95
N GLU A 97 -1.17 0.93 7.70
CA GLU A 97 -1.01 -0.30 8.47
C GLU A 97 -1.85 -1.43 7.85
N PHE A 98 -1.20 -2.51 7.42
CA PHE A 98 -1.83 -3.63 6.75
C PHE A 98 -2.02 -4.82 7.69
N LEU A 99 -3.27 -5.16 7.98
CA LEU A 99 -3.66 -6.35 8.72
C LEU A 99 -4.33 -7.39 7.81
N SER A 100 -4.24 -7.22 6.49
CA SER A 100 -4.86 -8.12 5.51
C SER A 100 -4.17 -8.00 4.15
N THR A 101 -4.48 -8.94 3.24
CA THR A 101 -3.90 -8.98 1.89
C THR A 101 -4.29 -7.75 1.08
N CYS A 102 -3.32 -6.92 0.72
CA CYS A 102 -3.57 -5.66 0.02
C CYS A 102 -2.61 -5.45 -1.14
N LYS A 103 -3.04 -4.66 -2.12
CA LYS A 103 -2.23 -4.21 -3.23
C LYS A 103 -2.15 -2.68 -3.24
N LEU A 104 -0.96 -2.14 -3.41
CA LEU A 104 -0.67 -0.72 -3.61
C LEU A 104 -0.07 -0.55 -4.99
N THR A 105 -0.62 0.39 -5.77
CA THR A 105 -0.09 0.71 -7.09
C THR A 105 -0.11 2.18 -7.43
N ASN A 106 0.91 2.62 -8.17
CA ASN A 106 0.95 3.93 -8.83
C ASN A 106 0.74 5.10 -7.87
N LEU A 107 1.35 5.05 -6.69
CA LEU A 107 1.23 6.12 -5.70
C LEU A 107 2.54 6.33 -4.96
N THR A 108 2.72 7.55 -4.48
CA THR A 108 3.83 7.93 -3.63
C THR A 108 3.39 7.94 -2.18
N VAL A 109 4.13 7.26 -1.29
CA VAL A 109 3.94 7.36 0.16
C VAL A 109 5.14 8.08 0.75
N LYS A 110 4.91 9.20 1.43
CA LYS A 110 5.93 9.99 2.10
C LYS A 110 5.71 9.95 3.61
N ALA A 111 6.76 9.65 4.37
CA ALA A 111 6.74 9.65 5.83
C ALA A 111 7.86 10.52 6.41
N GLU A 112 7.54 11.40 7.37
CA GLU A 112 8.52 12.29 8.02
C GLU A 112 9.26 11.67 9.22
N LEU A 113 8.55 10.90 10.07
CA LEU A 113 9.07 10.37 11.36
C LEU A 113 8.59 8.92 11.64
N GLY A 114 8.40 8.13 10.60
CA GLY A 114 7.90 6.76 10.72
C GLY A 114 8.22 5.90 9.50
N CYS A 115 7.47 4.82 9.33
CA CYS A 115 7.51 4.01 8.12
C CYS A 115 6.38 4.37 7.16
N CYS A 116 6.63 4.23 5.86
CA CYS A 116 5.59 4.41 4.87
C CYS A 116 4.53 3.32 5.01
N LEU A 117 4.97 2.07 5.12
CA LEU A 117 4.11 0.89 5.13
C LEU A 117 4.47 0.00 6.32
N LEU A 118 3.48 -0.28 7.17
CA LEU A 118 3.57 -1.24 8.26
C LEU A 118 2.77 -2.50 7.92
N HIS A 119 3.44 -3.61 7.68
CA HIS A 119 2.83 -4.89 7.39
C HIS A 119 2.73 -5.77 8.64
N ARG A 120 1.52 -6.21 8.99
CA ARG A 120 1.26 -7.07 10.15
C ARG A 120 0.73 -8.45 9.79
N SER A 121 -0.03 -8.58 8.71
CA SER A 121 -0.53 -9.87 8.24
C SER A 121 -1.07 -9.80 6.81
N GLY A 122 -1.09 -10.95 6.14
CA GLY A 122 -1.55 -11.14 4.77
C GLY A 122 -0.45 -10.99 3.72
N ARG A 123 -0.85 -10.85 2.45
CA ARG A 123 0.08 -10.57 1.35
C ARG A 123 0.02 -9.11 0.96
N LEU A 124 1.13 -8.40 1.03
CA LEU A 124 1.24 -7.01 0.60
C LEU A 124 1.97 -6.95 -0.75
N ILE A 125 1.28 -6.47 -1.79
CA ILE A 125 1.87 -6.27 -3.12
C ILE A 125 2.07 -4.78 -3.33
N ILE A 126 3.31 -4.37 -3.60
CA ILE A 126 3.70 -2.99 -3.85
C ILE A 126 4.27 -2.94 -5.26
N ASP A 127 3.60 -2.24 -6.16
CA ASP A 127 3.98 -2.22 -7.58
C ASP A 127 3.88 -0.80 -8.14
N GLU A 128 4.91 -0.36 -8.88
CA GLU A 128 4.96 1.00 -9.47
C GLU A 128 4.76 2.12 -8.43
N CYS A 129 5.27 1.97 -7.22
CA CYS A 129 5.15 2.97 -6.15
C CYS A 129 6.45 3.74 -5.93
N ILE A 130 6.35 4.84 -5.19
CA ILE A 130 7.51 5.57 -4.66
C ILE A 130 7.35 5.66 -3.14
N LEU A 131 8.32 5.13 -2.40
CA LEU A 131 8.32 5.19 -0.94
C LEU A 131 9.44 6.13 -0.50
N GLN A 132 9.07 7.22 0.18
CA GLN A 132 10.00 8.28 0.58
C GLN A 132 9.97 8.47 2.10
N CYS A 133 11.09 8.18 2.75
CA CYS A 133 11.33 8.62 4.12
C CYS A 133 12.12 9.94 4.06
N GLU A 134 11.56 11.02 4.61
CA GLU A 134 12.20 12.33 4.58
C GLU A 134 13.41 12.40 5.51
N SER A 135 14.44 13.12 5.07
CA SER A 135 15.69 13.27 5.81
C SER A 135 15.48 14.05 7.10
N ASN A 136 15.67 13.37 8.22
CA ASN A 136 15.46 13.85 9.58
C ASN A 136 16.71 13.48 10.42
N PRO A 137 17.13 14.26 11.43
CA PRO A 137 18.18 13.84 12.37
C PRO A 137 17.98 12.44 13.01
N LEU A 138 16.76 11.87 12.95
CA LEU A 138 16.43 10.51 13.38
C LEU A 138 16.37 9.49 12.23
N ASP A 139 16.99 9.76 11.08
CA ASP A 139 16.96 8.93 9.86
C ASP A 139 17.33 7.47 10.12
N TYR A 140 18.20 7.21 11.11
CA TYR A 140 18.61 5.88 11.52
C TYR A 140 17.45 4.99 12.03
N LEU A 141 16.31 5.60 12.39
CA LEU A 141 15.10 4.91 12.85
C LEU A 141 14.05 4.74 11.73
N SER A 142 14.20 5.45 10.61
CA SER A 142 13.23 5.40 9.53
C SER A 142 13.53 4.25 8.56
N CYS A 143 12.50 3.48 8.25
CA CYS A 143 12.52 2.39 7.29
C CYS A 143 11.22 2.48 6.48
N PRO A 144 11.27 2.61 5.14
CA PRO A 144 10.07 2.77 4.33
C PRO A 144 9.08 1.61 4.50
N ILE A 145 9.58 0.38 4.54
CA ILE A 145 8.77 -0.82 4.74
C ILE A 145 9.17 -1.49 6.05
N MET A 146 8.19 -1.68 6.93
CA MET A 146 8.35 -2.41 8.19
C MET A 146 7.40 -3.60 8.18
N SER A 147 7.89 -4.79 8.52
CA SER A 147 7.05 -5.98 8.69
C SER A 147 7.19 -6.54 10.09
N THR A 148 6.08 -6.55 10.84
CA THR A 148 5.99 -7.20 12.15
C THR A 148 5.17 -8.50 12.10
N ALA A 149 4.80 -8.94 10.90
CA ALA A 149 4.16 -10.22 10.68
C ALA A 149 5.02 -11.38 11.21
N GLY A 150 4.37 -12.37 11.83
CA GLY A 150 5.03 -13.51 12.48
C GLY A 150 5.71 -13.21 13.83
N SER A 151 5.79 -11.95 14.28
CA SER A 151 6.49 -11.56 15.51
C SER A 151 5.79 -11.98 16.83
N GLY A 152 4.61 -12.63 16.76
CA GLY A 152 3.86 -13.12 17.94
C GLY A 152 3.25 -12.02 18.84
N VAL A 153 3.55 -10.74 18.59
CA VAL A 153 3.04 -9.57 19.35
C VAL A 153 1.55 -9.31 19.09
N PHE A 154 1.03 -9.72 17.93
CA PHE A 154 -0.40 -9.66 17.60
C PHE A 154 -0.92 -11.08 17.34
N PRO A 155 -1.89 -11.57 18.14
CA PRO A 155 -2.47 -12.89 17.90
C PRO A 155 -3.36 -12.83 16.66
N SER A 156 -2.83 -13.25 15.50
CA SER A 156 -3.68 -13.61 14.38
C SER A 156 -4.30 -14.98 14.67
N ASN A 157 -5.61 -15.03 14.93
CA ASN A 157 -6.35 -16.30 15.09
C ASN A 157 -6.36 -17.18 13.83
N LEU A 158 -5.78 -16.70 12.73
CA LEU A 158 -5.43 -17.52 11.58
C LEU A 158 -3.92 -17.71 11.56
N LYS A 159 -3.47 -18.97 11.59
CA LYS A 159 -2.14 -19.34 11.09
C LYS A 159 -2.08 -18.94 9.62
N SER A 160 -1.59 -17.73 9.37
CA SER A 160 -1.29 -17.25 8.03
C SER A 160 0.02 -17.87 7.60
N ASP A 161 -0.03 -19.07 7.04
CA ASP A 161 1.12 -19.75 6.41
C ASP A 161 1.55 -19.06 5.09
N GLY A 162 1.44 -17.73 5.03
CA GLY A 162 1.46 -16.98 3.78
C GLY A 162 1.68 -15.48 3.90
N ASP A 163 2.08 -14.98 5.08
CA ASP A 163 2.45 -13.57 5.23
C ASP A 163 3.65 -13.27 4.32
N SER A 164 3.50 -12.27 3.44
CA SER A 164 4.55 -11.93 2.48
C SER A 164 4.41 -10.50 1.96
N ILE A 165 5.54 -9.92 1.56
CA ILE A 165 5.57 -8.64 0.86
C ILE A 165 6.27 -8.86 -0.48
N SER A 166 5.62 -8.49 -1.57
CA SER A 166 6.22 -8.50 -2.90
C SER A 166 6.35 -7.07 -3.39
N VAL A 167 7.56 -6.68 -3.76
CA VAL A 167 7.87 -5.35 -4.28
C VAL A 167 8.32 -5.48 -5.72
N SER A 168 7.75 -4.68 -6.61
CA SER A 168 8.12 -4.59 -8.02
C SER A 168 8.05 -3.16 -8.53
N HIS A 169 8.92 -2.81 -9.48
CA HIS A 169 8.94 -1.49 -10.14
C HIS A 169 8.86 -0.30 -9.17
N THR A 170 9.38 -0.43 -7.95
CA THR A 170 9.15 0.54 -6.88
C THR A 170 10.44 1.30 -6.58
N ARG A 171 10.36 2.62 -6.45
CA ARG A 171 11.47 3.45 -5.98
C ARG A 171 11.41 3.56 -4.47
N ILE A 172 12.55 3.41 -3.81
CA ILE A 172 12.66 3.53 -2.36
C ILE A 172 13.77 4.54 -2.08
N GLU A 173 13.41 5.61 -1.37
CA GLU A 173 14.27 6.77 -1.14
C GLU A 173 14.25 7.15 0.34
N GLY A 174 15.44 7.40 0.89
CA GLY A 174 15.60 7.70 2.31
C GLY A 174 15.48 6.48 3.22
N GLY A 175 15.64 6.73 4.52
CA GLY A 175 15.70 5.69 5.56
C GLY A 175 17.04 4.96 5.65
N ALA A 176 17.30 4.36 6.81
CA ALA A 176 18.53 3.60 7.05
C ALA A 176 18.53 2.22 6.39
N LYS A 177 17.34 1.65 6.19
CA LYS A 177 17.12 0.38 5.50
C LYS A 177 15.85 0.49 4.66
N ALA A 178 15.84 -0.14 3.48
CA ALA A 178 14.64 -0.20 2.64
C ALA A 178 13.51 -1.00 3.29
N VAL A 179 13.86 -2.10 3.96
CA VAL A 179 12.93 -3.02 4.63
C VAL A 179 13.51 -3.44 5.97
N LEU A 180 12.67 -3.49 7.00
CA LEU A 180 12.98 -4.11 8.28
C LEU A 180 11.91 -5.16 8.62
N THR A 181 12.33 -6.34 9.07
CA THR A 181 11.45 -7.40 9.53
C THR A 181 11.73 -7.72 11.01
N SER A 182 10.68 -7.93 11.82
CA SER A 182 10.80 -8.27 13.25
C SER A 182 10.31 -9.69 13.60
N GLY A 183 10.05 -10.53 12.59
CA GLY A 183 9.60 -11.91 12.71
C GLY A 183 10.39 -12.84 11.79
N ASP A 184 9.79 -13.97 11.42
CA ASP A 184 10.44 -15.04 10.64
C ASP A 184 10.61 -14.72 9.14
N LEU A 185 10.11 -13.55 8.72
CA LEU A 185 10.17 -13.11 7.34
C LEU A 185 11.59 -12.64 6.98
N ALA A 186 12.11 -13.20 5.88
CA ALA A 186 13.40 -12.84 5.32
C ALA A 186 13.24 -12.20 3.94
N LEU A 187 14.15 -11.27 3.64
CA LEU A 187 14.30 -10.69 2.31
C LEU A 187 14.88 -11.74 1.34
N GLN A 188 14.26 -11.90 0.18
CA GLN A 188 14.56 -12.88 -0.84
C GLN A 188 14.41 -12.28 -2.25
N GLN A 189 14.98 -12.94 -3.25
CA GLN A 189 14.81 -12.59 -4.68
C GLN A 189 15.09 -11.12 -5.05
N VAL A 190 16.10 -10.52 -4.41
CA VAL A 190 16.42 -9.10 -4.58
C VAL A 190 17.03 -8.83 -5.96
N ARG A 191 16.43 -7.88 -6.67
CA ARG A 191 16.94 -7.28 -7.91
C ARG A 191 16.81 -5.77 -7.83
N VAL A 192 17.82 -5.09 -8.33
CA VAL A 192 17.83 -3.62 -8.42
C VAL A 192 18.15 -3.26 -9.86
N ILE A 193 17.30 -2.44 -10.47
CA ILE A 193 17.51 -1.93 -11.83
C ILE A 193 17.88 -0.46 -11.74
N TYR A 194 19.04 -0.14 -12.31
CA TYR A 194 19.51 1.22 -12.45
C TYR A 194 18.93 1.83 -13.73
N ALA A 195 18.03 2.80 -13.57
CA ALA A 195 17.59 3.68 -14.65
C ALA A 195 18.43 4.96 -14.65
N ARG A 196 18.33 5.78 -15.70
CA ARG A 196 19.16 6.98 -15.89
C ARG A 196 19.14 7.96 -14.72
N THR A 197 18.04 8.04 -13.97
CA THR A 197 17.82 9.03 -12.90
C THR A 197 17.36 8.40 -11.59
N SER A 198 17.13 7.09 -11.54
CA SER A 198 16.48 6.44 -10.40
C SER A 198 16.84 4.96 -10.28
N LEU A 199 16.78 4.46 -9.04
CA LEU A 199 16.89 3.04 -8.73
C LEU A 199 15.50 2.44 -8.52
N TYR A 200 15.23 1.33 -9.19
CA TYR A 200 14.01 0.57 -9.01
C TYR A 200 14.32 -0.76 -8.32
N PHE A 201 13.46 -1.16 -7.40
CA PHE A 201 13.62 -2.34 -6.57
C PHE A 201 12.58 -3.41 -6.91
N TRP A 202 13.03 -4.66 -6.95
CA TRP A 202 12.22 -5.86 -6.95
C TRP A 202 12.75 -6.79 -5.87
N PHE A 203 11.89 -7.25 -4.97
CA PHE A 203 12.26 -8.24 -3.98
C PHE A 203 11.00 -8.82 -3.36
N ASP A 204 11.17 -9.98 -2.74
CA ASP A 204 10.15 -10.59 -1.92
C ASP A 204 10.60 -10.64 -0.46
N VAL A 205 9.63 -10.59 0.44
CA VAL A 205 9.80 -10.79 1.88
C VAL A 205 8.85 -11.90 2.25
N GLY A 206 9.38 -13.04 2.69
CA GLY A 206 8.60 -14.24 2.97
C GLY A 206 9.30 -15.13 3.98
N CYS A 207 8.59 -16.12 4.50
CA CYS A 207 9.20 -17.19 5.30
C CYS A 207 10.29 -17.89 4.48
N ARG A 208 11.38 -18.27 5.14
CA ARG A 208 12.46 -19.05 4.53
C ARG A 208 12.06 -20.50 4.32
#